data_AF-A0A087TP37-F1
#
_entry.id   AF-A0A087TP37-F1
#
_cell.length_a   1.000
_cell.length_b   1.000
_cell.length_c   1.000
_cell.angle_alpha   90.00
_cell.angle_beta   90.00
_cell.angle_gamma   90.00
#
_symmetry.space_group_name_H-M   'P 1'
#
loop_
_entity.id
_entity.type
_entity.pdbx_description
1 polymer ?
#
loop_
_entity_poly.entity_id
_entity_poly.type
_entity_poly.pdbx_seq_one_letter_code
_entity_poly.pdbx_strand_id
1 'polypeptide(L)'
;MDILRCCCLKFRAQFLDVAGVDLFQYMTIVSACMATHRSGHIPADTIAMVPVYGYINSTNYSPDSIRWLNSVADSEGLQIQHALNGSGEHKIAEISVDGFCQLTQTVYQFQGCFFHGCSSCYDGDIIHPFKGVSMATLREKTEEIAGKLRAQGLTVIEMWEHEFQRQKEENPDLQAFLNDHHLRDRLNPRESFFGGRTNALKFFHDGEVNKYCDYPIGHPEIIKKATDVENYFGLTQCRVIPPFYLPIYEVYHFPPSSSSLFRSYIDLFLKIKQESSRWPANCVTSEDRLEYIRQYEEREGIKLDAAKVSKNLGSRKVAKLVLNSFWGRWGMNINKAQLNYVHTVPDLNKMLADPTKKEARRTVPTRRQLGKPAAKLEEFP
;
A
#
# COMPACT_ATOMS: atom_id res chain seq x y z
N MET A 1 3.21 41.59 -19.05
CA MET A 1 2.35 40.38 -19.09
C MET A 1 2.69 39.48 -20.28
N ASP A 2 3.06 40.02 -21.45
CA ASP A 2 3.24 39.20 -22.66
C ASP A 2 4.46 38.28 -22.67
N ILE A 3 5.59 38.68 -22.06
CA ILE A 3 6.81 37.85 -22.04
C ILE A 3 6.56 36.51 -21.33
N LEU A 4 5.92 36.53 -20.16
CA LEU A 4 5.61 35.29 -19.41
C LEU A 4 4.68 34.40 -20.22
N ARG A 5 3.61 34.96 -20.81
CA ARG A 5 2.67 34.23 -21.65
C ARG A 5 3.38 33.57 -22.85
N CYS A 6 4.20 34.32 -23.58
CA CYS A 6 4.96 33.82 -24.72
C CYS A 6 5.95 32.72 -24.31
N CYS A 7 6.64 32.87 -23.17
CA CYS A 7 7.52 31.84 -22.63
C CYS A 7 6.75 30.58 -22.25
N CYS A 8 5.60 30.70 -21.58
CA CYS A 8 4.76 29.56 -21.22
C CYS A 8 4.22 28.83 -22.46
N LEU A 9 3.81 29.55 -23.51
CA LEU A 9 3.35 28.93 -24.76
C LEU A 9 4.47 28.16 -25.47
N LYS A 10 5.68 28.74 -25.54
CA LYS A 10 6.86 28.04 -26.09
C LYS A 10 7.21 26.80 -25.27
N PHE A 11 7.20 26.92 -23.94
CA PHE A 11 7.48 25.80 -23.05
C PHE A 11 6.43 24.68 -23.19
N ARG A 12 5.14 25.04 -23.26
CA ARG A 12 4.04 24.10 -23.50
C ARG A 12 4.25 23.34 -24.80
N ALA A 13 4.53 24.05 -25.90
CA ALA A 13 4.75 23.45 -27.21
C ALA A 13 5.95 22.48 -27.20
N GLN A 14 7.08 22.89 -26.61
CA GLN A 14 8.26 22.04 -26.49
C GLN A 14 8.01 20.79 -25.63
N PHE A 15 7.29 20.94 -24.50
CA PHE A 15 6.99 19.79 -23.65
C PHE A 15 6.00 18.84 -24.32
N LEU A 16 4.99 19.36 -25.02
CA LEU A 16 4.06 18.56 -25.82
C LEU A 16 4.76 17.77 -26.93
N ASP A 17 5.67 18.41 -27.66
CA ASP A 17 6.45 17.78 -28.73
C ASP A 17 7.31 16.61 -28.21
N VAL A 18 7.95 16.81 -27.06
CA VAL A 18 8.81 15.78 -26.44
C VAL A 18 8.02 14.66 -25.76
N ALA A 19 7.00 15.03 -24.98
CA ALA A 19 6.40 14.16 -23.98
C ALA A 19 4.98 13.70 -24.33
N GLY A 20 4.39 14.25 -25.40
CA GLY A 20 3.02 13.95 -25.84
C GLY A 20 1.92 14.40 -24.87
N VAL A 21 2.27 15.19 -23.86
CA VAL A 21 1.38 15.55 -22.74
C VAL A 21 1.42 17.05 -22.48
N ASP A 22 0.25 17.66 -22.26
CA ASP A 22 0.18 19.07 -21.90
C ASP A 22 0.48 19.26 -20.41
N LEU A 23 1.67 19.78 -20.13
CA LEU A 23 2.13 20.04 -18.76
C LEU A 23 1.11 20.89 -17.95
N PHE A 24 0.44 21.86 -18.59
CA PHE A 24 -0.46 22.79 -17.89
C PHE A 24 -1.81 22.17 -17.52
N GLN A 25 -2.12 20.95 -17.96
CA GLN A 25 -3.28 20.19 -17.46
C GLN A 25 -3.03 19.58 -16.07
N TYR A 26 -1.78 19.61 -15.59
CA TYR A 26 -1.40 19.02 -14.31
C TYR A 26 -0.94 20.10 -13.33
N MET A 27 -1.47 20.02 -12.10
CA MET A 27 -1.12 20.96 -11.03
C MET A 27 0.35 20.84 -10.58
N THR A 28 0.98 19.67 -10.77
CA THR A 28 2.36 19.42 -10.37
C THR A 28 3.17 18.79 -11.51
N ILE A 29 4.47 19.10 -11.57
CA ILE A 29 5.38 18.45 -12.52
C ILE A 29 5.43 16.93 -12.33
N VAL A 30 5.29 16.45 -11.09
CA VAL A 30 5.22 15.02 -10.76
C VAL A 30 4.03 14.36 -11.47
N SER A 31 2.86 14.99 -11.42
CA SER A 31 1.66 14.49 -12.10
C SER A 31 1.85 14.44 -13.61
N ALA A 32 2.50 15.46 -14.19
CA ALA A 32 2.83 15.45 -15.62
C ALA A 32 3.84 14.35 -15.98
N CYS A 33 4.89 14.15 -15.17
CA CYS A 33 5.86 13.05 -15.36
C CYS A 33 5.17 11.68 -15.38
N MET A 34 4.23 11.44 -14.45
CA MET A 34 3.45 10.21 -14.41
C MET A 34 2.50 10.07 -15.61
N ALA A 35 1.96 11.18 -16.12
CA ALA A 35 1.15 11.15 -17.33
C ALA A 35 1.99 10.78 -18.55
N THR A 36 3.14 11.43 -18.76
CA THR A 36 4.08 11.11 -19.82
C THR A 36 4.50 9.65 -19.80
N HIS A 37 4.89 9.13 -18.62
CA HIS A 37 5.26 7.72 -18.50
C HIS A 37 4.10 6.78 -18.89
N ARG A 38 2.90 7.04 -18.36
CA ARG A 38 1.71 6.21 -18.62
C ARG A 38 1.22 6.27 -20.06
N SER A 39 1.38 7.40 -20.76
CA SER A 39 0.85 7.57 -22.10
C SER A 39 1.74 7.00 -23.21
N GLY A 40 3.06 6.88 -22.98
CA GLY A 40 3.99 6.50 -24.04
C GLY A 40 5.16 5.62 -23.65
N HIS A 41 5.35 5.30 -22.36
CA HIS A 41 6.54 4.57 -21.90
C HIS A 41 6.23 3.26 -21.17
N ILE A 42 5.00 3.04 -20.69
CA ILE A 42 4.60 1.75 -20.10
C ILE A 42 4.38 0.73 -21.22
N PRO A 43 5.13 -0.37 -21.27
CA PRO A 43 4.84 -1.46 -22.19
C PRO A 43 3.54 -2.17 -21.79
N ALA A 44 2.76 -2.63 -22.76
CA ALA A 44 1.53 -3.36 -22.52
C ALA A 44 1.77 -4.59 -21.62
N ASP A 45 0.80 -4.91 -20.76
CA ASP A 45 0.77 -6.11 -19.91
C ASP A 45 1.96 -6.28 -18.94
N THR A 46 2.66 -5.19 -18.59
CA THR A 46 3.81 -5.24 -17.67
C THR A 46 3.45 -4.95 -16.21
N ILE A 47 2.73 -3.87 -15.94
CA ILE A 47 2.40 -3.44 -14.57
C ILE A 47 1.06 -4.02 -14.16
N ALA A 48 1.07 -4.95 -13.20
CA ALA A 48 -0.15 -5.47 -12.61
C ALA A 48 -0.96 -4.40 -11.88
N MET A 49 -2.27 -4.42 -12.11
CA MET A 49 -3.21 -3.69 -11.26
C MET A 49 -3.45 -4.49 -9.98
N VAL A 50 -2.97 -3.96 -8.86
CA VAL A 50 -3.25 -4.56 -7.55
C VAL A 50 -4.76 -4.51 -7.30
N PRO A 51 -5.42 -5.62 -6.92
CA PRO A 51 -6.84 -5.60 -6.59
C PRO A 51 -7.13 -4.60 -5.47
N VAL A 52 -8.33 -4.01 -5.46
CA VAL A 52 -8.74 -2.98 -4.48
C VAL A 52 -8.53 -3.45 -3.04
N TYR A 53 -8.66 -4.75 -2.80
CA TYR A 53 -8.54 -5.37 -1.48
C TYR A 53 -7.25 -6.17 -1.28
N GLY A 54 -6.24 -5.96 -2.13
CA GLY A 54 -4.99 -6.71 -2.11
C GLY A 54 -5.08 -8.10 -2.76
N TYR A 55 -3.99 -8.85 -2.71
CA TYR A 55 -3.87 -10.15 -3.38
C TYR A 55 -4.48 -11.34 -2.61
N ILE A 56 -4.89 -11.13 -1.36
CA ILE A 56 -5.40 -12.18 -0.47
C ILE A 56 -6.87 -11.88 -0.15
N ASN A 57 -7.67 -12.94 -0.05
CA ASN A 57 -9.13 -12.93 0.10
C ASN A 57 -9.63 -11.83 1.06
N SER A 58 -10.50 -10.97 0.55
CA SER A 58 -10.78 -9.60 1.01
C SER A 58 -11.78 -9.49 2.15
N THR A 59 -11.87 -10.48 3.03
CA THR A 59 -12.76 -10.41 4.18
C THR A 59 -12.12 -9.57 5.26
N ASN A 60 -12.85 -8.54 5.70
CA ASN A 60 -12.47 -7.81 6.91
C ASN A 60 -12.59 -8.78 8.07
N TYR A 61 -11.56 -8.85 8.91
CA TYR A 61 -11.55 -9.67 10.10
C TYR A 61 -11.31 -8.79 11.33
N SER A 62 -11.80 -9.24 12.48
CA SER A 62 -11.44 -8.63 13.77
C SER A 62 -10.08 -9.16 14.24
N PRO A 63 -9.12 -8.31 14.63
CA PRO A 63 -7.88 -8.77 15.26
C PRO A 63 -8.13 -9.66 16.48
N ASP A 64 -9.20 -9.37 17.23
CA ASP A 64 -9.59 -10.16 18.39
C ASP A 64 -10.20 -11.52 18.01
N SER A 65 -10.90 -11.61 16.87
CA SER A 65 -11.31 -12.90 16.30
C SER A 65 -10.08 -13.79 16.05
N ILE A 66 -9.06 -13.25 15.40
CA ILE A 66 -7.84 -14.01 15.09
C ILE A 66 -7.05 -14.37 16.36
N ARG A 67 -7.02 -13.51 17.38
CA ARG A 67 -6.41 -13.82 18.68
C ARG A 67 -7.09 -15.01 19.34
N TRP A 68 -8.41 -14.98 19.41
CA TRP A 68 -9.22 -16.04 19.97
C TRP A 68 -9.00 -17.37 19.22
N LEU A 69 -9.07 -17.35 17.89
CA LEU A 69 -8.86 -18.55 17.07
C LEU A 69 -7.46 -19.15 17.27
N ASN A 70 -6.42 -18.31 17.35
CA ASN A 70 -5.06 -18.79 17.64
C ASN A 70 -4.94 -19.36 19.05
N SER A 71 -5.57 -18.74 20.06
CA SER A 71 -5.52 -19.28 21.42
C SER A 71 -6.21 -20.64 21.52
N VAL A 72 -7.34 -20.83 20.83
CA VAL A 72 -8.05 -22.12 20.79
C VAL A 72 -7.23 -23.17 20.05
N ALA A 73 -6.63 -22.80 18.90
CA ALA A 73 -5.77 -23.68 18.13
C ALA A 73 -4.56 -24.16 18.96
N ASP A 74 -3.96 -23.28 19.75
CA ASP A 74 -2.83 -23.61 20.63
C ASP A 74 -3.28 -24.48 21.82
N SER A 75 -4.33 -24.09 22.53
CA SER A 75 -4.80 -24.82 23.72
C SER A 75 -5.32 -26.22 23.41
N GLU A 76 -5.96 -26.40 22.24
CA GLU A 76 -6.54 -27.68 21.82
C GLU A 76 -5.62 -28.46 20.87
N GLY A 77 -4.47 -27.90 20.47
CA GLY A 77 -3.57 -28.50 19.49
C GLY A 77 -4.21 -28.69 18.10
N LEU A 78 -5.16 -27.82 17.74
CA LEU A 78 -5.93 -27.91 16.51
C LEU A 78 -5.35 -27.04 15.39
N GLN A 79 -5.57 -27.45 14.15
CA GLN A 79 -5.32 -26.61 12.98
C GLN A 79 -6.63 -25.94 12.56
N ILE A 80 -6.75 -24.65 12.88
CA ILE A 80 -7.92 -23.84 12.54
C ILE A 80 -7.56 -22.91 11.38
N GLN A 81 -8.25 -23.07 10.25
CA GLN A 81 -8.14 -22.20 9.09
C GLN A 81 -8.90 -20.88 9.36
N HIS A 82 -8.26 -19.72 9.18
CA HIS A 82 -8.84 -18.39 9.39
C HIS A 82 -8.24 -17.33 8.44
N ALA A 83 -8.70 -16.08 8.51
CA ALA A 83 -8.37 -15.00 7.57
C ALA A 83 -6.87 -14.68 7.36
N LEU A 84 -6.00 -15.09 8.30
CA LEU A 84 -4.56 -14.79 8.31
C LEU A 84 -3.67 -16.02 8.09
N ASN A 85 -4.23 -17.23 7.96
CA ASN A 85 -3.46 -18.44 7.67
C ASN A 85 -4.08 -19.19 6.46
N GLY A 86 -3.49 -20.34 6.08
CA GLY A 86 -4.03 -21.19 5.01
C GLY A 86 -4.35 -20.45 3.70
N SER A 87 -5.50 -20.76 3.10
CA SER A 87 -6.07 -20.03 1.95
C SER A 87 -6.98 -18.83 2.33
N GLY A 88 -6.93 -18.39 3.59
CA GLY A 88 -7.84 -17.39 4.16
C GLY A 88 -9.07 -18.02 4.80
N GLU A 89 -10.14 -17.25 4.99
CA GLU A 89 -11.42 -17.78 5.51
C GLU A 89 -11.99 -18.86 4.61
N HIS A 90 -12.60 -19.86 5.24
CA HIS A 90 -13.25 -20.97 4.57
C HIS A 90 -14.69 -20.59 4.20
N LYS A 91 -15.17 -21.04 3.03
CA LYS A 91 -16.55 -20.79 2.59
C LYS A 91 -17.37 -22.07 2.62
N ILE A 92 -18.47 -22.05 3.36
CA ILE A 92 -19.41 -23.17 3.51
C ILE A 92 -20.78 -22.69 3.07
N ALA A 93 -21.37 -23.34 2.06
CA ALA A 93 -22.67 -22.95 1.49
C ALA A 93 -22.77 -21.44 1.19
N GLU A 94 -21.72 -20.90 0.54
CA GLU A 94 -21.55 -19.46 0.20
C GLU A 94 -21.37 -18.50 1.41
N ILE A 95 -21.32 -19.02 2.64
CA ILE A 95 -21.08 -18.25 3.86
C ILE A 95 -19.59 -18.31 4.19
N SER A 96 -18.93 -17.15 4.31
CA SER A 96 -17.57 -17.05 4.85
C SER A 96 -17.61 -17.19 6.36
N VAL A 97 -16.77 -18.05 6.93
CA VAL A 97 -16.68 -18.26 8.38
C VAL A 97 -15.33 -17.78 8.91
N ASP A 98 -15.32 -17.24 10.14
CA ASP A 98 -14.12 -16.69 10.78
C ASP A 98 -13.03 -17.74 10.97
N GLY A 99 -13.40 -18.93 11.45
CA GLY A 99 -12.52 -20.06 11.69
C GLY A 99 -13.15 -21.40 11.33
N PHE A 100 -12.36 -22.30 10.73
CA PHE A 100 -12.82 -23.65 10.39
C PHE A 100 -11.75 -24.71 10.68
N CYS A 101 -12.14 -25.76 11.40
CA CYS A 101 -11.29 -26.92 11.64
C CYS A 101 -11.83 -28.13 10.85
N GLN A 102 -11.07 -28.56 9.83
CA GLN A 102 -11.45 -29.69 8.98
C GLN A 102 -11.52 -31.01 9.77
N LEU A 103 -10.64 -31.20 10.76
CA LEU A 103 -10.54 -32.45 11.51
C LEU A 103 -11.80 -32.72 12.35
N THR A 104 -12.29 -31.69 13.02
CA THR A 104 -13.44 -31.78 13.94
C THR A 104 -14.77 -31.38 13.28
N GLN A 105 -14.73 -30.91 12.02
CA GLN A 105 -15.89 -30.32 11.33
C GLN A 105 -16.54 -29.19 12.18
N THR A 106 -15.68 -28.40 12.83
CA THR A 106 -16.09 -27.31 13.72
C THR A 106 -15.86 -25.96 13.06
N VAL A 107 -16.90 -25.14 13.07
CA VAL A 107 -16.88 -23.73 12.70
C VAL A 107 -16.79 -22.89 13.97
N TYR A 108 -15.85 -21.96 13.99
CA TYR A 108 -15.66 -20.98 15.05
C TYR A 108 -16.07 -19.60 14.50
N GLN A 109 -17.08 -18.97 15.11
CA GLN A 109 -17.61 -17.66 14.70
C GLN A 109 -17.38 -16.63 15.80
N PHE A 110 -16.79 -15.49 15.44
CA PHE A 110 -16.56 -14.39 16.35
C PHE A 110 -17.62 -13.30 16.16
N GLN A 111 -18.49 -13.15 17.15
CA GLN A 111 -19.62 -12.24 17.10
C GLN A 111 -19.24 -10.87 17.70
N GLY A 112 -18.78 -9.95 16.85
CA GLY A 112 -18.65 -8.53 17.20
C GLY A 112 -19.96 -7.93 17.70
N CYS A 113 -20.01 -7.44 18.94
CA CYS A 113 -21.26 -7.09 19.62
C CYS A 113 -22.05 -6.01 18.87
N PHE A 114 -21.33 -5.02 18.34
CA PHE A 114 -21.88 -3.91 17.58
C PHE A 114 -22.45 -4.35 16.22
N PHE A 115 -21.75 -5.25 15.51
CA PHE A 115 -22.11 -5.63 14.13
C PHE A 115 -23.13 -6.76 14.05
N HIS A 116 -23.25 -7.58 15.11
CA HIS A 116 -24.07 -8.78 15.18
C HIS A 116 -25.26 -8.68 16.15
N GLY A 117 -25.41 -7.57 16.88
CA GLY A 117 -26.62 -7.34 17.68
C GLY A 117 -26.63 -8.02 19.05
N CYS A 118 -25.56 -7.87 19.85
CA CYS A 118 -25.51 -8.53 21.16
C CYS A 118 -26.62 -8.01 22.11
N SER A 119 -27.47 -8.92 22.63
CA SER A 119 -28.55 -8.60 23.57
C SER A 119 -28.09 -8.11 24.94
N SER A 120 -26.87 -8.46 25.34
CA SER A 120 -26.29 -8.03 26.63
C SER A 120 -25.68 -6.63 26.56
N CYS A 121 -25.22 -6.21 25.37
CA CYS A 121 -24.53 -4.93 25.19
C CYS A 121 -25.43 -3.84 24.62
N TYR A 122 -26.48 -4.20 23.90
CA TYR A 122 -27.35 -3.25 23.21
C TYR A 122 -28.82 -3.64 23.37
N ASP A 123 -29.67 -2.62 23.53
CA ASP A 123 -31.12 -2.78 23.42
C ASP A 123 -31.49 -3.11 21.97
N GLY A 124 -32.42 -4.06 21.80
CA GLY A 124 -32.86 -4.57 20.52
C GLY A 124 -33.46 -3.50 19.61
N ASP A 125 -34.08 -2.48 20.19
CA ASP A 125 -34.75 -1.39 19.47
C ASP A 125 -33.78 -0.33 18.93
N ILE A 126 -32.50 -0.36 19.33
CA ILE A 126 -31.48 0.57 18.84
C ILE A 126 -31.25 0.31 17.34
N ILE A 127 -31.31 1.36 16.53
CA ILE A 127 -30.98 1.30 15.10
C ILE A 127 -29.47 1.40 14.92
N HIS A 128 -28.90 0.40 14.26
CA HIS A 128 -27.48 0.38 13.91
C HIS A 128 -27.15 1.51 12.92
N PRO A 129 -26.24 2.44 13.28
CA PRO A 129 -26.06 3.70 12.55
C PRO A 129 -25.56 3.53 11.10
N PHE A 130 -24.88 2.42 10.78
CA PHE A 130 -24.40 2.13 9.42
C PHE A 130 -25.33 1.26 8.58
N LYS A 131 -26.08 0.35 9.21
CA LYS A 131 -26.89 -0.64 8.50
C LYS A 131 -28.36 -0.22 8.40
N GLY A 132 -28.78 0.78 9.19
CA GLY A 132 -30.15 1.30 9.19
C GLY A 132 -31.20 0.31 9.70
N VAL A 133 -30.77 -0.78 10.35
CA VAL A 133 -31.63 -1.84 10.89
C VAL A 133 -31.44 -1.94 12.41
N SER A 134 -32.41 -2.51 13.12
CA SER A 134 -32.33 -2.65 14.57
C SER A 134 -31.29 -3.70 15.00
N MET A 135 -30.77 -3.58 16.22
CA MET A 135 -29.85 -4.56 16.80
C MET A 135 -30.51 -5.94 16.94
N ALA A 136 -31.82 -5.99 17.23
CA ALA A 136 -32.58 -7.24 17.25
C ALA A 136 -32.58 -7.95 15.88
N THR A 137 -32.81 -7.21 14.78
CA THR A 137 -32.76 -7.77 13.43
C THR A 137 -31.36 -8.25 13.05
N LEU A 138 -30.29 -7.60 13.53
CA LEU A 138 -28.92 -8.10 13.32
C LEU A 138 -28.66 -9.40 14.06
N ARG A 139 -29.19 -9.54 15.27
CA ARG A 139 -29.10 -10.76 16.06
C ARG A 139 -29.83 -11.92 15.39
N GLU A 140 -31.06 -11.69 14.93
CA GLU A 140 -31.85 -12.69 14.20
C GLU A 140 -31.08 -13.22 12.97
N LYS A 141 -30.45 -12.32 12.20
CA LYS A 141 -29.63 -12.72 11.05
C LYS A 141 -28.40 -13.55 11.46
N THR A 142 -27.76 -13.18 12.57
CA THR A 142 -26.61 -13.92 13.12
C THR A 142 -27.03 -15.33 13.53
N GLU A 143 -28.16 -15.45 14.24
CA GLU A 143 -28.75 -16.73 14.66
C GLU A 143 -29.18 -17.58 13.44
N GLU A 144 -29.73 -16.96 12.39
CA GLU A 144 -30.09 -17.64 11.14
C GLU A 144 -28.86 -18.23 10.43
N ILE A 145 -27.77 -17.47 10.34
CA ILE A 145 -26.50 -17.93 9.76
C ILE A 145 -25.94 -19.11 10.55
N ALA A 146 -25.89 -19.00 11.89
CA ALA A 146 -25.43 -20.08 12.74
C ALA A 146 -26.33 -21.33 12.62
N GLY A 147 -27.65 -21.14 12.50
CA GLY A 147 -28.61 -22.21 12.25
C GLY A 147 -28.38 -22.91 10.91
N LYS A 148 -28.12 -22.15 9.83
CA LYS A 148 -27.78 -22.70 8.51
C LYS A 148 -26.50 -23.54 8.55
N LEU A 149 -25.47 -23.08 9.26
CA LEU A 149 -24.22 -23.82 9.42
C LEU A 149 -24.43 -25.11 10.22
N ARG A 150 -25.19 -25.06 11.32
CA ARG A 150 -25.54 -26.26 12.10
C ARG A 150 -26.37 -27.26 11.30
N ALA A 151 -27.27 -26.78 10.42
CA ALA A 151 -28.08 -27.63 9.54
C ALA A 151 -27.23 -28.40 8.50
N GLN A 152 -26.01 -27.94 8.20
CA GLN A 152 -25.05 -28.68 7.37
C GLN A 152 -24.33 -29.82 8.14
N GLY A 153 -24.71 -30.07 9.41
CA GLY A 153 -24.07 -31.09 10.26
C GLY A 153 -22.77 -30.63 10.91
N LEU A 154 -22.48 -29.33 10.90
CA LEU A 154 -21.26 -28.75 11.46
C LEU A 154 -21.48 -28.34 12.93
N THR A 155 -20.43 -28.51 13.74
CA THR A 155 -20.42 -27.96 15.10
C THR A 155 -20.10 -26.48 15.03
N VAL A 156 -20.97 -25.60 15.55
CA VAL A 156 -20.75 -24.15 15.51
C VAL A 156 -20.50 -23.63 16.93
N ILE A 157 -19.27 -23.18 17.17
CA ILE A 157 -18.82 -22.54 18.42
C ILE A 157 -18.78 -21.02 18.19
N GLU A 158 -19.46 -20.28 19.06
CA GLU A 158 -19.59 -18.83 18.94
C GLU A 158 -18.91 -18.14 20.12
N MET A 159 -18.14 -17.09 19.83
CA MET A 159 -17.51 -16.23 20.84
C MET A 159 -17.98 -14.79 20.64
N TRP A 160 -18.60 -14.21 21.66
CA TRP A 160 -19.00 -12.80 21.62
C TRP A 160 -17.84 -11.90 22.02
N GLU A 161 -17.76 -10.72 21.40
CA GLU A 161 -16.69 -9.76 21.66
C GLU A 161 -16.58 -9.38 23.14
N HIS A 162 -17.70 -9.09 23.82
CA HIS A 162 -17.69 -8.74 25.25
C HIS A 162 -17.19 -9.89 26.12
N GLU A 163 -17.53 -11.12 25.76
CA GLU A 163 -17.09 -12.31 26.47
C GLU A 163 -15.58 -12.50 26.30
N PHE A 164 -15.06 -12.30 25.09
CA PHE A 164 -13.63 -12.36 24.84
C PHE A 164 -12.87 -11.24 25.58
N GLN A 165 -13.40 -10.01 25.63
CA GLN A 165 -12.77 -8.95 26.44
C GLN A 165 -12.72 -9.32 27.92
N ARG A 166 -13.79 -9.89 28.46
CA ARG A 166 -13.82 -10.38 29.83
C ARG A 166 -12.78 -11.49 30.07
N GLN A 167 -12.66 -12.43 29.15
CA GLN A 167 -11.64 -13.49 29.24
C GLN A 167 -10.21 -12.94 29.21
N LYS A 168 -9.95 -11.87 28.45
CA LYS A 168 -8.63 -11.22 28.48
C LYS A 168 -8.29 -10.63 29.85
N GLU A 169 -9.27 -10.21 30.63
CA GLU A 169 -9.07 -9.66 31.97
C GLU A 169 -8.99 -10.75 33.03
N GLU A 170 -9.80 -11.80 32.89
CA GLU A 170 -9.98 -12.84 33.91
C GLU A 170 -9.03 -14.05 33.75
N ASN A 171 -8.58 -14.39 32.54
CA ASN A 171 -7.80 -15.59 32.27
C ASN A 171 -6.29 -15.29 32.16
N PRO A 172 -5.47 -15.68 33.16
CA PRO A 172 -4.02 -15.44 33.14
C PRO A 172 -3.29 -16.14 31.99
N ASP A 173 -3.75 -17.34 31.59
CA ASP A 173 -3.13 -18.10 30.52
C ASP A 173 -3.34 -17.41 29.17
N LEU A 174 -4.56 -16.88 28.94
CA LEU A 174 -4.85 -16.07 27.76
C LEU A 174 -4.04 -14.78 27.75
N GLN A 175 -3.85 -14.12 28.89
CA GLN A 175 -2.99 -12.93 28.98
C GLN A 175 -1.54 -13.25 28.62
N ALA A 176 -0.99 -14.35 29.15
CA ALA A 176 0.35 -14.80 28.84
C ALA A 176 0.49 -15.08 27.34
N PHE A 177 -0.48 -15.79 26.74
CA PHE A 177 -0.52 -16.06 25.31
C PHE A 177 -0.55 -14.77 24.48
N LEU A 178 -1.42 -13.81 24.80
CA LEU A 178 -1.56 -12.56 24.04
C LEU A 178 -0.35 -11.64 24.15
N ASN A 179 0.38 -11.69 25.27
CA ASN A 179 1.60 -10.91 25.45
C ASN A 179 2.74 -11.42 24.56
N ASP A 180 2.83 -12.73 24.34
CA ASP A 180 3.81 -13.34 23.43
C ASP A 180 3.33 -13.33 21.96
N HIS A 181 2.02 -13.51 21.74
CA HIS A 181 1.41 -13.63 20.43
C HIS A 181 1.15 -12.27 19.78
N HIS A 182 2.16 -11.74 19.11
CA HIS A 182 2.01 -10.58 18.25
C HIS A 182 1.24 -10.91 16.97
N LEU A 183 0.03 -10.35 16.84
CA LEU A 183 -0.78 -10.50 15.63
C LEU A 183 -0.07 -9.87 14.44
N ARG A 184 0.10 -10.65 13.37
CA ARG A 184 0.74 -10.20 12.13
C ARG A 184 -0.33 -10.03 11.07
N ASP A 185 -0.46 -8.81 10.58
CA ASP A 185 -1.30 -8.53 9.43
C ASP A 185 -0.59 -8.96 8.14
N ARG A 186 -1.37 -9.08 7.06
CA ARG A 186 -0.93 -9.43 5.72
C ARG A 186 0.14 -8.47 5.23
N LEU A 187 1.04 -8.95 4.37
CA LEU A 187 2.02 -8.11 3.71
C LEU A 187 1.30 -7.00 2.93
N ASN A 188 1.60 -5.75 3.29
CA ASN A 188 1.12 -4.57 2.59
C ASN A 188 2.25 -3.95 1.75
N PRO A 189 2.24 -4.09 0.41
CA PRO A 189 3.28 -3.51 -0.44
C PRO A 189 3.45 -2.00 -0.31
N ARG A 190 2.45 -1.28 0.24
CA ARG A 190 2.56 0.17 0.43
C ARG A 190 3.46 0.54 1.61
N GLU A 191 3.67 -0.38 2.54
CA GLU A 191 4.53 -0.19 3.72
C GLU A 191 6.01 -0.44 3.41
N SER A 192 6.34 -1.14 2.32
CA SER A 192 7.73 -1.41 1.94
C SER A 192 8.45 -0.18 1.37
N PHE A 193 7.72 0.88 1.00
CA PHE A 193 8.32 2.11 0.48
C PHE A 193 8.60 3.10 1.60
N PHE A 194 9.89 3.39 1.80
CA PHE A 194 10.35 4.46 2.68
C PHE A 194 10.72 5.69 1.85
N GLY A 195 9.92 6.76 1.96
CA GLY A 195 10.16 8.00 1.21
C GLY A 195 9.28 9.17 1.63
N GLY A 196 9.90 10.18 2.25
CA GLY A 196 9.29 11.51 2.41
C GLY A 196 9.37 12.34 1.13
N ARG A 197 8.75 13.53 1.10
CA ARG A 197 9.11 14.53 0.07
C ARG A 197 10.59 14.86 0.31
N THR A 198 11.50 14.39 -0.55
CA THR A 198 12.89 14.83 -0.51
C THR A 198 12.93 16.31 -0.82
N ASN A 199 13.03 17.14 0.22
CA ASN A 199 13.49 18.50 0.06
C ASN A 199 14.95 18.43 -0.43
N ALA A 200 15.33 19.24 -1.41
CA ALA A 200 16.62 19.17 -2.08
C ALA A 200 17.77 19.70 -1.20
N LEU A 201 18.01 19.06 -0.04
CA LEU A 201 19.06 19.42 0.92
C LEU A 201 20.24 18.45 0.93
N LYS A 202 20.17 17.32 0.22
CA LYS A 202 21.29 16.38 0.07
C LYS A 202 21.73 16.36 -1.39
N PHE A 203 22.90 16.94 -1.67
CA PHE A 203 23.43 17.13 -3.03
C PHE A 203 24.21 15.93 -3.57
N PHE A 204 24.51 14.92 -2.74
CA PHE A 204 25.23 13.72 -3.17
C PHE A 204 24.76 12.48 -2.39
N HIS A 205 24.44 11.43 -3.13
CA HIS A 205 24.28 10.07 -2.65
C HIS A 205 24.79 9.17 -3.79
N ASP A 206 25.72 8.27 -3.49
CA ASP A 206 26.03 7.14 -4.38
C ASP A 206 24.81 6.23 -4.36
N GLY A 207 23.97 6.34 -5.38
CA GLY A 207 22.84 5.46 -5.61
C GLY A 207 22.97 4.87 -7.00
N GLU A 208 22.68 3.58 -7.14
CA GLU A 208 22.54 2.95 -8.45
C GLU A 208 21.45 3.68 -9.25
N VAL A 209 21.77 4.03 -10.49
CA VAL A 209 20.78 4.63 -11.39
C VAL A 209 19.77 3.56 -11.70
N ASN A 210 18.53 3.75 -11.24
CA ASN A 210 17.43 2.79 -11.30
C ASN A 210 16.96 2.39 -12.72
N LYS A 211 17.70 2.80 -13.74
CA LYS A 211 17.52 2.46 -15.15
C LYS A 211 17.83 0.99 -15.42
N TYR A 212 18.78 0.41 -14.69
CA TYR A 212 19.29 -0.95 -14.95
C TYR A 212 18.82 -1.97 -13.91
N CYS A 213 18.03 -1.55 -12.93
CA CYS A 213 17.51 -2.45 -11.91
C CYS A 213 16.36 -3.29 -12.47
N ASP A 214 16.24 -4.52 -11.97
CA ASP A 214 15.11 -5.38 -12.28
C ASP A 214 13.89 -4.99 -11.47
N TYR A 215 12.74 -4.90 -12.15
CA TYR A 215 11.45 -4.60 -11.54
C TYR A 215 10.47 -5.75 -11.70
N PRO A 216 9.59 -5.98 -10.71
CA PRO A 216 8.54 -6.99 -10.82
C PRO A 216 7.57 -6.67 -11.96
N ILE A 217 7.25 -7.70 -12.75
CA ILE A 217 6.21 -7.67 -13.78
C ILE A 217 5.05 -8.56 -13.36
N GLY A 218 3.83 -8.19 -13.75
CA GLY A 218 2.65 -9.01 -13.54
C GLY A 218 2.31 -9.19 -12.05
N HIS A 219 1.58 -10.26 -11.76
CA HIS A 219 1.07 -10.55 -10.43
C HIS A 219 2.05 -11.43 -9.64
N PRO A 220 2.19 -11.22 -8.31
CA PRO A 220 3.03 -12.07 -7.49
C PRO A 220 2.37 -13.41 -7.19
N GLU A 221 3.21 -14.41 -6.96
CA GLU A 221 2.89 -15.61 -6.22
C GLU A 221 3.03 -15.33 -4.71
N ILE A 222 1.96 -15.62 -3.95
CA ILE A 222 1.93 -15.37 -2.51
C ILE A 222 2.38 -16.64 -1.77
N ILE A 223 3.49 -16.54 -1.05
CA ILE A 223 4.11 -17.67 -0.36
C ILE A 223 4.12 -17.40 1.14
N LYS A 224 3.32 -18.17 1.90
CA LYS A 224 3.18 -18.07 3.37
C LYS A 224 4.13 -18.98 4.16
N LYS A 225 4.79 -19.91 3.48
CA LYS A 225 5.78 -20.84 4.04
C LYS A 225 7.07 -20.72 3.23
N ALA A 226 7.71 -19.58 3.35
CA ALA A 226 8.94 -19.29 2.63
C ALA A 226 10.16 -19.85 3.36
N THR A 227 11.17 -20.23 2.60
CA THR A 227 12.47 -20.69 3.11
C THR A 227 13.45 -19.52 3.12
N ASP A 228 14.56 -19.60 2.40
CA ASP A 228 15.54 -18.51 2.32
C ASP A 228 14.98 -17.32 1.50
N VAL A 229 15.24 -16.09 1.96
CA VAL A 229 14.88 -14.85 1.24
C VAL A 229 15.54 -14.82 -0.14
N GLU A 230 16.75 -15.38 -0.27
CA GLU A 230 17.51 -15.37 -1.52
C GLU A 230 16.81 -16.10 -2.68
N ASN A 231 15.88 -17.00 -2.38
CA ASN A 231 15.12 -17.74 -3.38
C ASN A 231 14.00 -16.92 -4.04
N TYR A 232 13.71 -15.72 -3.53
CA TYR A 232 12.55 -14.95 -3.94
C TYR A 232 12.91 -13.56 -4.43
N PHE A 233 12.44 -13.25 -5.63
CA PHE A 233 12.44 -11.89 -6.17
C PHE A 233 11.13 -11.19 -5.83
N GLY A 234 11.15 -10.06 -5.10
CA GLY A 234 9.95 -9.30 -4.77
C GLY A 234 9.93 -8.68 -3.38
N LEU A 235 8.81 -8.84 -2.66
CA LEU A 235 8.61 -8.29 -1.32
C LEU A 235 8.55 -9.40 -0.29
N THR A 236 9.27 -9.23 0.82
CA THR A 236 9.33 -10.20 1.91
C THR A 236 9.00 -9.55 3.23
N GLN A 237 7.97 -10.07 3.91
CA GLN A 237 7.64 -9.71 5.29
C GLN A 237 8.35 -10.69 6.23
N CYS A 238 9.30 -10.17 7.02
CA CYS A 238 10.07 -10.95 7.99
C CYS A 238 10.30 -10.14 9.27
N ARG A 239 10.70 -10.81 10.36
CA ARG A 239 11.20 -10.14 11.57
C ARG A 239 12.69 -10.36 11.68
N VAL A 240 13.44 -9.30 11.93
CA VAL A 240 14.88 -9.40 12.19
C VAL A 240 15.09 -9.62 13.68
N ILE A 241 15.57 -10.81 14.05
CA ILE A 241 15.96 -11.15 15.41
C ILE A 241 17.49 -11.36 15.41
N PRO A 242 18.26 -10.42 15.98
CA PRO A 242 19.70 -10.58 16.10
C PRO A 242 20.07 -11.83 16.92
N PRO A 243 21.19 -12.52 16.63
CA PRO A 243 22.18 -12.17 15.61
C PRO A 243 21.92 -12.75 14.21
N PHE A 244 21.09 -13.80 14.04
CA PHE A 244 20.96 -14.51 12.75
C PHE A 244 19.57 -15.09 12.44
N TYR A 245 18.51 -14.68 13.15
CA TYR A 245 17.20 -15.29 12.96
C TYR A 245 16.26 -14.36 12.17
N LEU A 246 15.85 -14.83 10.99
CA LEU A 246 14.95 -14.15 10.05
C LEU A 246 13.73 -15.02 9.76
N PRO A 247 12.77 -15.13 10.69
CA PRO A 247 11.51 -15.79 10.40
C PRO A 247 10.77 -14.98 9.31
N ILE A 248 10.54 -15.65 8.18
CA ILE A 248 9.81 -15.10 7.05
C ILE A 248 8.36 -15.54 7.16
N TYR A 249 7.45 -14.58 7.04
CA TYR A 249 6.03 -14.79 7.25
C TYR A 249 5.27 -14.88 5.93
N GLU A 250 5.60 -13.99 5.02
CA GLU A 250 4.93 -13.89 3.73
C GLU A 250 5.88 -13.30 2.70
N VAL A 251 5.84 -13.86 1.49
CA VAL A 251 6.61 -13.40 0.35
C VAL A 251 5.68 -13.18 -0.83
N TYR A 252 5.79 -12.03 -1.46
CA TYR A 252 5.21 -11.75 -2.77
C TYR A 252 6.32 -11.94 -3.78
N HIS A 253 6.41 -13.15 -4.34
CA HIS A 253 7.41 -13.51 -5.32
C HIS A 253 6.91 -13.17 -6.71
N PHE A 254 7.73 -12.48 -7.51
CA PHE A 254 7.43 -12.19 -8.91
C PHE A 254 8.38 -13.01 -9.80
N PRO A 255 7.93 -14.13 -10.38
CA PRO A 255 8.76 -14.91 -11.27
C PRO A 255 9.28 -14.10 -12.48
N PRO A 256 8.48 -13.23 -13.13
CA PRO A 256 8.98 -12.37 -14.19
C PRO A 256 9.46 -11.02 -13.65
N SER A 257 10.63 -10.61 -14.14
CA SER A 257 11.19 -9.29 -13.91
C SER A 257 11.53 -8.58 -15.23
N SER A 258 11.76 -7.27 -15.16
CA SER A 258 12.27 -6.50 -16.30
C SER A 258 13.11 -5.33 -15.86
N SER A 259 14.26 -5.19 -16.50
CA SER A 259 15.15 -4.03 -16.41
C SER A 259 14.81 -2.91 -17.39
N SER A 260 13.75 -3.06 -18.19
CA SER A 260 13.38 -2.10 -19.23
C SER A 260 12.17 -1.23 -18.88
N LEU A 261 11.49 -1.50 -17.75
CA LEU A 261 10.22 -0.88 -17.37
C LEU A 261 10.26 0.66 -17.40
N PHE A 262 11.35 1.26 -16.93
CA PHE A 262 11.54 2.72 -16.91
C PHE A 262 12.55 3.22 -17.93
N ARG A 263 13.19 2.31 -18.68
CA ARG A 263 14.34 2.62 -19.52
C ARG A 263 14.00 3.61 -20.61
N SER A 264 12.90 3.40 -21.34
CA SER A 264 12.50 4.30 -22.44
C SER A 264 12.25 5.75 -21.98
N TYR A 265 11.65 5.93 -20.80
CA TYR A 265 11.39 7.23 -20.20
C TYR A 265 12.68 7.90 -19.72
N ILE A 266 13.52 7.14 -19.00
CA ILE A 266 14.80 7.63 -18.50
C ILE A 266 15.71 8.02 -19.68
N ASP A 267 15.75 7.21 -20.73
CA ASP A 267 16.57 7.44 -21.93
C ASP A 267 16.16 8.71 -22.66
N LEU A 268 14.85 8.96 -22.82
CA LEU A 268 14.33 10.19 -23.42
C LEU A 268 14.83 11.44 -22.69
N PHE A 269 14.66 11.49 -21.37
CA PHE A 269 15.02 12.68 -20.60
C PHE A 269 16.53 12.78 -20.31
N LEU A 270 17.27 11.67 -20.23
CA LEU A 270 18.73 11.68 -20.21
C LEU A 270 19.31 12.20 -21.51
N LYS A 271 18.78 11.76 -22.67
CA LYS A 271 19.16 12.26 -23.98
C LYS A 271 18.97 13.78 -24.06
N ILE A 272 17.78 14.29 -23.72
CA ILE A 272 17.49 15.73 -23.74
C ILE A 272 18.42 16.50 -22.79
N LYS A 273 18.65 15.98 -21.58
CA LYS A 273 19.56 16.58 -20.61
C LYS A 273 20.98 16.66 -21.15
N GLN A 274 21.44 15.62 -21.85
CA GLN A 274 22.78 15.55 -22.40
C GLN A 274 22.94 16.42 -23.65
N GLU A 275 21.99 16.40 -24.58
CA GLU A 275 21.98 17.27 -25.77
C GLU A 275 21.83 18.75 -25.39
N SER A 276 21.09 19.05 -24.33
CA SER A 276 21.01 20.42 -23.79
C SER A 276 22.26 20.84 -23.01
N SER A 277 23.21 19.92 -22.83
CA SER A 277 24.54 20.21 -22.30
C SER A 277 25.46 20.61 -23.44
N ARG A 278 26.33 21.60 -23.19
CA ARG A 278 27.39 21.95 -24.13
C ARG A 278 28.32 20.76 -24.36
N TRP A 279 28.95 20.70 -25.52
CA TRP A 279 30.04 19.77 -25.79
C TRP A 279 31.11 19.80 -24.68
N PRO A 280 31.68 18.65 -24.30
CA PRO A 280 32.86 18.58 -23.44
C PRO A 280 34.02 19.42 -24.00
N ALA A 281 34.89 19.92 -23.13
CA ALA A 281 36.00 20.78 -23.52
C ALA A 281 36.99 20.09 -24.49
N ASN A 282 37.08 18.75 -24.41
CA ASN A 282 37.88 17.91 -25.29
C ASN A 282 37.22 17.59 -26.65
N CYS A 283 36.00 18.06 -26.90
CA CYS A 283 35.28 17.82 -28.16
C CYS A 283 35.35 19.04 -29.10
N VAL A 284 36.52 19.28 -29.68
CA VAL A 284 36.77 20.46 -30.54
C VAL A 284 36.47 20.15 -32.00
N THR A 285 36.97 19.01 -32.50
CA THR A 285 36.83 18.58 -33.89
C THR A 285 35.52 17.80 -34.13
N SER A 286 35.19 17.57 -35.40
CA SER A 286 34.04 16.74 -35.77
C SER A 286 34.25 15.29 -35.34
N GLU A 287 35.48 14.79 -35.41
CA GLU A 287 35.91 13.46 -35.00
C GLU A 287 35.74 13.27 -33.49
N ASP A 288 36.14 14.25 -32.67
CA ASP A 288 35.97 14.19 -31.21
C ASP A 288 34.50 14.14 -30.80
N ARG A 289 33.64 14.83 -31.56
CA ARG A 289 32.18 14.84 -31.33
C ARG A 289 31.55 13.51 -31.69
N LEU A 290 31.96 12.91 -32.81
CA LEU A 290 31.52 11.58 -33.20
C LEU A 290 31.97 10.54 -32.17
N GLU A 291 33.22 10.63 -31.71
CA GLU A 291 33.75 9.74 -30.69
C GLU A 291 32.99 9.85 -29.37
N TYR A 292 32.70 11.07 -28.93
CA TYR A 292 31.88 11.30 -27.76
C TYR A 292 30.49 10.67 -27.87
N ILE A 293 29.84 10.79 -29.03
CA ILE A 293 28.53 10.17 -29.27
C ILE A 293 28.65 8.64 -29.18
N ARG A 294 29.68 8.05 -29.80
CA ARG A 294 29.92 6.59 -29.73
C ARG A 294 30.11 6.13 -28.29
N GLN A 295 30.96 6.80 -27.52
CA GLN A 295 31.22 6.45 -26.12
C GLN A 295 29.98 6.61 -25.24
N TYR A 296 29.13 7.61 -25.52
CA TYR A 296 27.88 7.80 -24.79
C TYR A 296 26.85 6.72 -25.14
N GLU A 297 26.76 6.32 -26.41
CA GLU A 297 25.91 5.22 -26.86
C GLU A 297 26.39 3.87 -26.30
N GLU A 298 27.70 3.62 -26.24
CA GLU A 298 28.26 2.41 -25.64
C GLU A 298 28.00 2.32 -24.13
N ARG A 299 28.17 3.43 -23.41
CA ARG A 299 28.01 3.48 -21.95
C ARG A 299 26.55 3.49 -21.50
N GLU A 300 25.73 4.32 -22.15
CA GLU A 300 24.36 4.58 -21.72
C GLU A 300 23.33 3.89 -22.62
N GLY A 301 23.70 3.36 -23.77
CA GLY A 301 22.74 2.84 -24.76
C GLY A 301 21.89 3.92 -25.42
N ILE A 302 22.32 5.20 -25.36
CA ILE A 302 21.56 6.35 -25.86
C ILE A 302 22.33 7.02 -26.99
N LYS A 303 21.74 7.02 -28.19
CA LYS A 303 22.30 7.75 -29.33
C LYS A 303 21.92 9.23 -29.30
N LEU A 304 22.92 10.11 -29.15
CA LEU A 304 22.74 11.57 -29.18
C LEU A 304 22.67 12.10 -30.62
N ASP A 305 21.90 13.17 -30.83
CA ASP A 305 21.85 13.93 -32.08
C ASP A 305 22.84 15.10 -32.01
N ALA A 306 23.93 15.00 -32.79
CA ALA A 306 25.00 16.00 -32.84
C ALA A 306 24.49 17.43 -33.12
N ALA A 307 23.42 17.57 -33.93
CA ALA A 307 22.88 18.87 -34.29
C ALA A 307 22.11 19.53 -33.13
N LYS A 308 21.64 18.72 -32.17
CA LYS A 308 20.91 19.19 -30.99
C LYS A 308 21.82 19.49 -29.80
N VAL A 309 23.07 18.97 -29.82
CA VAL A 309 24.04 19.22 -28.74
C VAL A 309 24.45 20.69 -28.71
N SER A 310 23.83 21.43 -27.79
CA SER A 310 24.04 22.87 -27.62
C SER A 310 23.70 23.30 -26.20
N LYS A 311 24.34 24.38 -25.72
CA LYS A 311 24.10 24.87 -24.35
C LYS A 311 22.68 25.42 -24.23
N ASN A 312 21.79 24.67 -23.58
CA ASN A 312 20.44 25.11 -23.23
C ASN A 312 20.17 24.87 -21.74
N LEU A 313 20.39 25.91 -20.92
CA LEU A 313 20.25 25.82 -19.46
C LEU A 313 18.80 25.51 -19.03
N GLY A 314 17.81 26.03 -19.76
CA GLY A 314 16.38 25.82 -19.46
C GLY A 314 15.98 24.36 -19.67
N SER A 315 16.18 23.86 -20.89
CA SER A 315 15.86 22.47 -21.25
C SER A 315 16.60 21.47 -20.36
N ARG A 316 17.89 21.70 -20.12
CA ARG A 316 18.67 20.85 -19.21
C ARG A 316 18.11 20.83 -17.79
N LYS A 317 17.67 21.99 -17.27
CA LYS A 317 17.07 22.08 -15.93
C LYS A 317 15.73 21.36 -15.87
N VAL A 318 14.90 21.49 -16.90
CA VAL A 318 13.61 20.78 -17.00
C VAL A 318 13.83 19.28 -17.08
N ALA A 319 14.68 18.78 -17.97
CA ALA A 319 14.97 17.36 -18.10
C ALA A 319 15.51 16.75 -16.78
N LYS A 320 16.41 17.46 -16.10
CA LYS A 320 16.88 17.05 -14.76
C LYS A 320 15.73 17.01 -13.74
N LEU A 321 14.86 18.01 -13.76
CA LEU A 321 13.72 18.10 -12.84
C LEU A 321 12.71 16.97 -13.08
N VAL A 322 12.45 16.63 -14.35
CA VAL A 322 11.58 15.52 -14.75
C VAL A 322 12.13 14.17 -14.26
N LEU A 323 13.42 13.91 -14.47
CA LEU A 323 14.09 12.69 -13.96
C LEU A 323 13.96 12.56 -12.44
N ASN A 324 14.25 13.64 -11.71
CA ASN A 324 14.20 13.63 -10.24
C ASN A 324 12.76 13.51 -9.71
N SER A 325 11.81 14.21 -10.33
CA SER A 325 10.40 14.24 -9.90
C SER A 325 9.71 12.90 -10.14
N PHE A 326 10.08 12.21 -11.22
CA PHE A 326 9.55 10.89 -11.55
C PHE A 326 9.87 9.86 -10.45
N TRP A 327 11.15 9.77 -10.06
CA TRP A 327 11.56 8.85 -9.00
C TRP A 327 10.94 9.20 -7.65
N GLY A 328 10.89 10.49 -7.32
CA GLY A 328 10.27 10.97 -6.09
C GLY A 328 8.79 10.60 -5.96
N ARG A 329 8.09 10.30 -7.06
CA ARG A 329 6.69 9.83 -7.03
C ARG A 329 6.56 8.33 -6.85
N TRP A 330 7.40 7.55 -7.53
CA TRP A 330 7.40 6.09 -7.43
C TRP A 330 7.86 5.61 -6.05
N GLY A 331 8.83 6.29 -5.44
CA GLY A 331 9.25 6.02 -4.06
C GLY A 331 8.40 6.71 -2.98
N MET A 332 7.31 7.40 -3.36
CA MET A 332 6.51 8.14 -2.38
C MET A 332 5.60 7.19 -1.61
N ASN A 333 5.77 7.12 -0.30
CA ASN A 333 4.77 6.51 0.56
C ASN A 333 3.48 7.35 0.51
N ILE A 334 2.41 6.76 -0.01
CA ILE A 334 1.07 7.40 -0.07
C ILE A 334 0.26 7.20 1.21
N ASN A 335 0.66 6.25 2.07
CA ASN A 335 0.08 6.01 3.39
C ASN A 335 0.66 7.04 4.36
N LYS A 336 0.30 8.31 4.15
CA LYS A 336 0.63 9.39 5.08
C LYS A 336 -0.52 9.59 6.04
N ALA A 337 -0.16 9.86 7.29
CA ALA A 337 -1.07 10.40 8.28
C ALA A 337 -1.93 11.52 7.68
N GLN A 338 -3.25 11.31 7.61
CA GLN A 338 -4.19 12.34 7.21
C GLN A 338 -4.74 13.02 8.46
N LEU A 339 -4.79 14.34 8.44
CA LEU A 339 -5.38 15.13 9.51
C LEU A 339 -6.80 15.47 9.11
N ASN A 340 -7.78 14.87 9.80
CA ASN A 340 -9.19 15.13 9.58
C ASN A 340 -9.75 15.93 10.76
N TYR A 341 -10.45 17.02 10.45
CA TYR A 341 -11.17 17.83 11.42
C TYR A 341 -12.63 17.42 11.45
N VAL A 342 -13.12 17.01 12.63
CA VAL A 342 -14.54 16.75 12.85
C VAL A 342 -15.11 17.76 13.85
N HIS A 343 -16.32 18.22 13.55
CA HIS A 343 -16.99 19.28 14.30
C HIS A 343 -18.20 18.76 15.10
N THR A 344 -18.58 17.50 14.92
CA THR A 344 -19.72 16.88 15.61
C THR A 344 -19.33 15.52 16.20
N VAL A 345 -20.01 15.13 17.29
CA VAL A 345 -19.83 13.82 17.92
C VAL A 345 -20.32 12.68 16.99
N PRO A 346 -21.43 12.81 16.24
CA PRO A 346 -21.82 11.81 15.24
C PRO A 346 -20.77 11.60 14.14
N ASP A 347 -20.16 12.67 13.61
CA ASP A 347 -19.11 12.54 12.59
C ASP A 347 -17.83 11.90 13.14
N LEU A 348 -17.49 12.23 14.39
CA LEU A 348 -16.42 11.57 15.13
C LEU A 348 -16.71 10.07 15.27
N ASN A 349 -17.88 9.70 15.78
CA ASN A 349 -18.27 8.29 15.95
C ASN A 349 -18.33 7.54 14.62
N LYS A 350 -18.79 8.20 13.55
CA LYS A 350 -18.80 7.65 12.19
C LYS A 350 -17.38 7.35 11.68
N MET A 351 -16.44 8.25 11.92
CA MET A 351 -15.03 8.03 11.60
C MET A 351 -14.38 6.95 12.48
N LEU A 352 -14.73 6.88 13.76
CA LEU A 352 -14.17 5.91 14.70
C LEU A 352 -14.62 4.48 14.44
N ALA A 353 -15.83 4.31 13.93
CA ALA A 353 -16.39 3.00 13.59
C ALA A 353 -16.17 2.62 12.12
N ASP A 354 -15.36 3.37 11.38
CA ASP A 354 -14.92 3.01 10.03
C ASP A 354 -13.80 1.96 10.10
N PRO A 355 -14.06 0.70 9.72
CA PRO A 355 -13.09 -0.40 9.83
C PRO A 355 -11.91 -0.25 8.86
N THR A 356 -11.93 0.72 7.94
CA THR A 356 -10.82 1.01 7.02
C THR A 356 -9.71 1.85 7.65
N LYS A 357 -9.88 2.34 8.88
CA LYS A 357 -8.93 3.22 9.58
C LYS A 357 -8.27 2.48 10.76
N LYS A 358 -6.95 2.25 10.68
CA LYS A 358 -6.24 1.37 11.62
C LYS A 358 -5.76 2.05 12.91
N GLU A 359 -5.35 3.32 12.88
CA GLU A 359 -4.96 4.05 14.11
C GLU A 359 -5.28 5.56 14.06
N ALA A 360 -5.77 6.11 15.18
CA ALA A 360 -6.04 7.55 15.31
C ALA A 360 -5.53 8.08 16.66
N ARG A 361 -4.47 8.90 16.63
CA ARG A 361 -4.02 9.70 17.77
C ARG A 361 -4.95 10.89 17.95
N ARG A 362 -5.44 11.08 19.18
CA ARG A 362 -6.55 11.99 19.47
C ARG A 362 -6.10 13.16 20.33
N THR A 363 -6.59 14.35 20.02
CA THR A 363 -6.53 15.51 20.90
C THR A 363 -7.92 16.15 20.89
N VAL A 364 -8.66 15.98 21.98
CA VAL A 364 -9.97 16.57 22.17
C VAL A 364 -9.83 17.75 23.12
N PRO A 365 -10.20 18.98 22.73
CA PRO A 365 -10.14 20.13 23.63
C PRO A 365 -11.13 19.93 24.79
N THR A 366 -10.60 19.90 26.02
CA THR A 366 -11.42 19.91 27.23
C THR A 366 -12.03 21.30 27.43
N ARG A 367 -13.30 21.31 27.84
CA ARG A 367 -14.33 22.36 27.70
C ARG A 367 -14.05 23.73 28.37
N ARG A 368 -12.81 24.11 28.68
CA ARG A 368 -12.52 25.35 29.42
C ARG A 368 -11.91 26.52 28.65
N GLN A 369 -11.56 26.40 27.36
CA GLN A 369 -11.16 27.58 26.59
C GLN A 369 -11.66 27.57 25.15
N LEU A 370 -12.61 28.48 24.88
CA LEU A 370 -12.97 29.13 23.60
C LEU A 370 -13.76 28.33 22.53
N GLY A 371 -14.75 29.03 21.97
CA GLY A 371 -15.66 28.75 20.85
C GLY A 371 -15.51 27.46 20.03
N LYS A 372 -16.63 26.71 19.93
CA LYS A 372 -16.91 25.51 19.12
C LYS A 372 -15.86 24.38 19.24
N PRO A 373 -16.21 23.20 19.79
CA PRO A 373 -15.28 22.08 19.90
C PRO A 373 -14.88 21.57 18.51
N ALA A 374 -13.58 21.56 18.21
CA ALA A 374 -12.99 20.84 17.09
C ALA A 374 -12.09 19.75 17.67
N ALA A 375 -12.36 18.49 17.35
CA ALA A 375 -11.47 17.39 17.73
C ALA A 375 -10.36 17.27 16.68
N LYS A 376 -9.10 17.18 17.13
CA LYS A 376 -7.94 16.94 16.28
C LYS A 376 -7.63 15.44 16.32
N LEU A 377 -7.60 14.81 15.15
CA LEU A 377 -7.21 13.40 14.98
C LEU A 377 -6.03 13.33 14.02
N GLU A 378 -4.88 12.88 14.54
CA GLU A 378 -3.73 12.47 13.74
C GLU A 378 -3.92 10.99 13.42
N GLU A 379 -4.29 10.66 12.19
CA GLU A 379 -4.39 9.27 11.73
C GLU A 379 -2.99 8.71 11.51
N PHE A 380 -2.71 7.50 11.97
CA PHE A 380 -1.55 6.72 11.51
C PHE A 380 -2.09 5.59 10.61
N PRO A 381 -1.41 5.29 9.50
CA PRO A 381 -1.91 4.28 8.55
C PRO A 381 -2.03 2.89 9.17
#